data_AF-A0A9D6RRA4-F1
#
_entry.id   AF-A0A9D6RRA4-F1
#
_cell.length_a   1.000
_cell.length_b   1.000
_cell.length_c   1.000
_cell.angle_alpha   90.00
_cell.angle_beta   90.00
_cell.angle_gamma   90.00
#
_symmetry.space_group_name_H-M   'P 1'
#
loop_
_entity.id
_entity.type
_entity.pdbx_description
1 polymer ?
#
loop_
_entity_poly.entity_id
_entity_poly.type
_entity_poly.pdbx_seq_one_letter_code
_entity_poly.pdbx_strand_id
1 'polypeptide(L)' 'MKSNRILTLYEDREGRLWIGTEHGGLTRYAQGTFTTYTTEEGLPSNLVWSIGEDRESNLWIKTEPGGLTRYAQGTFTT' A
#
# COMPACT_ATOMS: atom_id res chain seq x y z
N MET A 1 -9.52 7.59 2.07
CA MET A 1 -9.16 6.68 3.18
C MET A 1 -10.42 5.94 3.63
N LYS A 2 -10.42 4.60 3.59
CA LYS A 2 -11.63 3.76 3.75
C LYS A 2 -11.71 3.01 5.09
N SER A 3 -10.68 3.11 5.93
CA SER A 3 -10.64 2.55 7.30
C SER A 3 -9.85 3.47 8.23
N ASN A 4 -10.22 3.45 9.51
CA ASN A 4 -9.54 4.18 10.59
C ASN A 4 -8.63 3.27 11.44
N ARG A 5 -8.57 1.97 11.13
CA ARG A 5 -7.67 1.04 11.80
C ARG A 5 -6.38 0.89 10.98
N ILE A 6 -5.38 1.68 11.33
CA ILE A 6 -4.07 1.72 10.68
C ILE A 6 -3.20 0.59 11.26
N LEU A 7 -2.59 -0.19 10.39
CA LEU A 7 -1.71 -1.31 10.76
C LEU A 7 -0.23 -0.99 10.52
N THR A 8 0.07 -0.20 9.50
CA THR A 8 1.44 0.14 9.11
C THR A 8 1.50 1.50 8.44
N LEU A 9 2.62 2.19 8.63
CA LEU A 9 2.98 3.43 7.95
C LEU A 9 4.37 3.25 7.34
N TYR A 10 4.58 3.78 6.14
CA TYR A 10 5.88 3.77 5.49
C TYR A 10 6.06 5.02 4.63
N GLU A 11 7.11 5.79 4.87
CA GLU A 11 7.50 6.90 3.99
C GLU A 11 8.50 6.37 2.97
N ASP A 12 8.18 6.52 1.68
CA ASP A 12 9.10 6.11 0.62
C ASP A 12 10.17 7.16 0.33
N ARG A 13 11.14 6.80 -0.51
CA ARG A 13 12.25 7.69 -0.89
C ARG A 13 11.84 8.98 -1.61
N GLU A 14 10.60 9.06 -2.11
CA GLU A 14 10.05 10.27 -2.73
C GLU A 14 9.27 11.15 -1.72
N GLY A 15 9.26 10.77 -0.43
CA GLY A 15 8.54 11.49 0.63
C GLY A 15 7.02 11.26 0.60
N ARG A 16 6.55 10.20 -0.07
CA ARG A 16 5.13 9.84 -0.09
C ARG A 16 4.86 8.91 1.10
N LEU A 17 3.81 9.20 1.84
CA LEU A 17 3.42 8.39 2.98
C LEU A 17 2.44 7.29 2.53
N TRP A 18 2.78 6.05 2.80
CA TRP A 18 1.96 4.87 2.55
C TRP A 18 1.38 4.34 3.86
N ILE A 19 0.10 4.01 3.82
CA ILE A 19 -0.73 3.69 4.99
C ILE A 19 -1.45 2.37 4.70
N GLY A 20 -1.06 1.31 5.41
CA GLY A 20 -1.75 0.04 5.39
C GLY A 20 -2.84 -0.04 6.46
N THR A 21 -3.99 -0.59 6.12
CA THR A 21 -5.16 -0.66 7.02
C THR A 21 -5.70 -2.08 7.14
N GLU A 22 -6.52 -2.34 8.17
CA GLU A 22 -7.06 -3.70 8.41
C GLU A 22 -8.00 -4.17 7.29
N HIS A 23 -8.82 -3.29 6.70
CA HIS A 23 -9.76 -3.68 5.65
C HIS A 23 -10.04 -2.54 4.65
N GLY A 24 -9.32 -1.44 4.74
CA GLY A 24 -9.49 -0.25 3.89
C GLY A 24 -8.48 -0.17 2.74
N GLY A 25 -7.66 -1.20 2.55
CA GLY A 25 -6.61 -1.25 1.53
C GLY A 25 -5.36 -0.44 1.88
N LEU A 26 -4.63 -0.07 0.84
CA LEU A 26 -3.40 0.69 0.88
C LEU A 26 -3.71 2.15 0.50
N THR A 27 -3.46 3.11 1.39
CA THR A 27 -3.63 4.54 1.10
C THR A 27 -2.28 5.21 0.95
N ARG A 28 -2.08 5.95 -0.14
CA ARG A 28 -0.94 6.84 -0.37
C ARG A 28 -1.35 8.28 -0.09
N TYR A 29 -0.55 8.99 0.69
CA TYR A 29 -0.62 10.43 0.85
C TYR A 29 0.59 11.07 0.19
N ALA A 30 0.34 11.94 -0.78
CA ALA A 30 1.36 12.68 -1.49
C ALA A 30 0.83 14.07 -1.84
N GLN A 31 1.62 15.11 -1.56
CA GLN A 31 1.29 16.49 -1.96
C GLN A 31 -0.13 16.94 -1.54
N GLY A 32 -0.53 16.62 -0.30
CA GLY A 32 -1.85 16.99 0.21
C GLY A 32 -3.01 16.08 -0.22
N THR A 33 -2.76 15.10 -1.09
CA THR A 33 -3.81 14.23 -1.65
C THR A 33 -3.71 12.80 -1.11
N PHE A 34 -4.85 12.25 -0.69
CA PHE A 34 -4.98 10.83 -0.35
C PHE A 34 -5.54 10.04 -1.55
N THR A 35 -4.82 9.01 -1.97
CA THR A 35 -5.27 8.02 -2.96
C THR A 35 -5.36 6.65 -2.28
N THR A 36 -6.50 5.97 -2.37
CA THR A 36 -6.68 4.64 -1.78
C THR A 36 -6.74 3.59 -2.89
N TYR A 37 -5.99 2.49 -2.71
CA TYR A 37 -5.97 1.31 -3.55
C TYR A 37 -6.57 0.14 -2.78
N THR A 38 -7.51 -0.53 -3.42
CA THR A 38 -8.22 -1.71 -2.93
C THR A 38 -8.12 -2.82 -3.97
N THR A 39 -8.82 -3.93 -3.73
CA THR A 39 -9.02 -5.01 -4.69
C THR A 39 -9.61 -4.52 -6.02
N GLU A 40 -10.37 -3.42 -6.03
CA GLU A 40 -10.89 -2.81 -7.26
C GLU A 40 -9.79 -2.17 -8.12
N GLU A 41 -8.70 -1.73 -7.49
CA GLU A 41 -7.51 -1.17 -8.14
C GLU A 41 -6.35 -2.19 -8.28
N GLY A 42 -6.62 -3.47 -8.04
CA GLY A 42 -5.65 -4.57 -8.24
C GLY A 42 -4.82 -4.97 -7.03
N LEU A 43 -5.08 -4.40 -5.84
CA LEU A 43 -4.46 -4.88 -4.61
C LEU A 43 -4.97 -6.30 -4.28
N PRO A 44 -4.12 -7.31 -4.01
CA PRO A 44 -4.58 -8.68 -3.79
C PRO A 44 -5.52 -8.88 -2.59
N SER A 45 -5.41 -8.05 -1.55
CA SER A 45 -6.36 -8.00 -0.43
C SER A 45 -6.35 -6.63 0.25
N ASN A 46 -7.50 -6.23 0.79
CA ASN A 46 -7.68 -4.96 1.50
C ASN A 46 -7.11 -4.95 2.94
N LEU A 47 -6.58 -6.08 3.41
CA LEU A 47 -5.85 -6.20 4.68
C LEU A 47 -4.35 -6.08 4.41
N VAL A 48 -3.75 -4.97 4.85
CA VAL A 48 -2.34 -4.63 4.61
C VAL A 48 -1.56 -4.63 5.91
N TRP A 49 -0.62 -5.56 6.04
CA TRP A 49 0.15 -5.78 7.28
C TRP A 49 1.45 -5.00 7.36
N SER A 50 2.18 -4.91 6.25
CA SER A 50 3.49 -4.27 6.24
C SER A 50 3.83 -3.76 4.84
N ILE A 51 4.65 -2.72 4.80
CA ILE A 51 5.13 -2.08 3.56
C ILE A 51 6.65 -1.94 3.70
N GLY A 52 7.37 -2.21 2.61
CA GLY A 52 8.80 -1.92 2.50
C GLY A 52 9.15 -1.51 1.07
N GLU A 53 10.30 -0.87 0.89
CA GLU A 53 10.79 -0.44 -0.42
C GLU A 53 12.12 -1.14 -0.72
N ASP A 54 12.30 -1.62 -1.94
CA ASP A 54 13.57 -2.20 -2.38
C ASP A 54 14.56 -1.13 -2.89
N ARG A 55 15.68 -1.57 -3.48
CA ARG A 55 16.71 -0.64 -3.99
C ARG A 55 16.29 0.09 -5.27
N GLU A 56 15.34 -0.46 -6.01
CA GLU A 56 14.83 0.06 -7.28
C GLU A 56 13.57 0.93 -7.08
N SER A 57 13.22 1.24 -5.84
CA SER A 57 12.03 2.01 -5.47
C SER A 57 10.70 1.33 -5.81
N ASN A 58 10.70 0.00 -5.88
CA ASN A 58 9.46 -0.76 -5.86
C ASN A 58 9.01 -0.96 -4.42
N LEU A 59 7.70 -0.88 -4.19
CA LEU A 59 7.11 -1.19 -2.90
C LEU A 59 6.74 -2.66 -2.84
N TRP A 60 7.03 -3.28 -1.71
CA TRP A 60 6.66 -4.63 -1.33
C TRP A 60 5.62 -4.55 -0.22
N ILE A 61 4.42 -5.04 -0.49
CA ILE A 61 3.27 -4.96 0.39
C ILE A 61 2.87 -6.37 0.80
N LYS A 62 2.87 -6.64 2.11
CA LYS A 62 2.28 -7.87 2.65
C LYS A 62 0.78 -7.66 2.82
N THR A 63 0.00 -8.44 2.10
CA THR A 63 -1.45 -8.51 2.22
C THR A 63 -1.88 -9.89 2.74
N GLU A 64 -3.08 -9.99 3.30
CA GLU A 64 -3.63 -11.29 3.73
C GLU A 64 -5.11 -11.40 3.32
N PRO A 65 -5.55 -12.49 2.67
CA PRO A 65 -4.79 -13.70 2.29
C PRO A 65 -3.92 -13.55 1.03
N GLY A 66 -3.83 -12.36 0.43
CA GLY A 66 -3.20 -12.13 -0.88
C GLY A 66 -1.67 -12.25 -0.95
N GLY A 67 -0.98 -12.54 0.16
CA GLY A 67 0.45 -12.76 0.18
C GLY A 67 1.28 -11.49 -0.05
N LEU A 68 2.50 -11.67 -0.55
CA LEU A 68 3.42 -10.57 -0.84
C LEU A 68 3.18 -10.07 -2.27
N THR A 69 2.91 -8.78 -2.44
CA THR A 69 2.74 -8.15 -3.75
C THR A 69 3.72 -7.00 -3.93
N ARG A 70 4.17 -6.79 -5.17
CA ARG A 70 5.01 -5.67 -5.57
C ARG A 70 4.16 -4.60 -6.24
N TYR A 71 4.29 -3.36 -5.81
CA TYR A 71 3.77 -2.18 -6.49
C TYR A 71 4.90 -1.43 -7.18
N ALA A 72 4.82 -1.34 -8.51
CA ALA A 72 5.79 -0.67 -9.35
C ALA A 72 5.05 0.10 -10.45
N GLN A 73 5.40 1.38 -10.64
CA GLN A 73 4.85 2.22 -11.72
C GLN A 73 3.30 2.20 -11.82
N GLY A 74 2.61 2.20 -10.67
CA GLY A 74 1.14 2.20 -10.66
C GLY A 74 0.47 0.83 -10.75
N THR A 75 1.25 -0.26 -10.83
CA THR A 75 0.72 -1.61 -11.04
C THR A 75 1.11 -2.53 -9.89
N PHE A 76 0.15 -3.36 -9.44
CA PHE A 76 0.39 -4.46 -8.51
C PHE A 76 0.74 -5.74 -9.27
N THR A 77 1.75 -6.46 -8.82
CA THR A 77 2.15 -7.77 -9.35
C THR A 77 2.38 -8.73 -8.19
N THR A 78 1.93 -9.99 -8.35
CA THR A 78 2.17 -11.08 -7.40
C THR A 78 3.24 -12.02 -7.94
#